data_AF-Q6FPG5-F1
#
_entry.id   AF-Q6FPG5-F1
#
_cell.length_a   1.000
_cell.length_b   1.000
_cell.length_c   1.000
_cell.angle_alpha   90.00
_cell.angle_beta   90.00
_cell.angle_gamma   90.00
#
_symmetry.space_group_name_H-M   'P 1'
#
loop_
_entity.id
_entity.type
_entity.pdbx_description
1 polymer ?
#
loop_
_entity_poly.entity_id
_entity_poly.type
_entity_poly.pdbx_seq_one_letter_code
_entity_poly.pdbx_strand_id
1 'polypeptide(L)'
;MSKNLKEVSPTPLKPDERPISYNPRKILGIEVSTTTVVHALFKLQRLSIVPMALYFPVHAVNTMITPLVNPETAPDSFLTAVHKWVPQAASKILIASLLTHIASGVLLRGWKLYKSHVLKEKYHLHHQHKHTTSQDDIGLTGGISGYLFGIYKQFTLSPLSMSGYVLTPLVLYHLLIMKWVPESLGEPATGFDFVKQLLRASEWWIRWFAGIIPLSALISAASYHIVAGACRLLDVKDMKKRKNASRIISGLSIAGFLSILRLSNAKSFSSDWSQFNDIFTKLNFLRT
;
A
#
# COMPACT_ATOMS: atom_id res chain seq x y z
N MET A 1 -13.57 -27.35 -49.51
CA MET A 1 -12.52 -28.37 -49.30
C MET A 1 -12.47 -28.70 -47.81
N SER A 2 -13.00 -29.87 -47.41
CA SER A 2 -12.95 -30.35 -46.03
C SER A 2 -11.54 -30.89 -45.74
N LYS A 3 -10.85 -30.32 -44.75
CA LYS A 3 -9.56 -30.85 -44.27
C LYS A 3 -9.85 -32.08 -43.41
N ASN A 4 -9.52 -33.26 -43.93
CA ASN A 4 -9.49 -34.51 -43.17
C ASN A 4 -8.55 -34.36 -41.97
N LEU A 5 -9.11 -34.42 -40.76
CA LEU A 5 -8.32 -34.51 -39.53
C LEU A 5 -7.84 -35.96 -39.39
N LYS A 6 -6.53 -36.14 -39.35
CA LYS A 6 -5.89 -37.45 -39.18
C LYS A 6 -5.83 -37.75 -37.68
N GLU A 7 -6.46 -38.84 -37.27
CA GLU A 7 -6.39 -39.32 -35.90
C GLU A 7 -4.94 -39.73 -35.59
N VAL A 8 -4.37 -39.17 -34.52
CA VAL A 8 -3.02 -39.46 -34.06
C VAL A 8 -3.13 -40.43 -32.88
N SER A 9 -2.52 -41.60 -33.01
CA SER A 9 -2.52 -42.61 -31.95
C SER A 9 -1.82 -42.08 -30.69
N PRO A 10 -2.35 -42.37 -29.48
CA PRO A 10 -1.77 -41.89 -28.24
C PRO A 10 -0.37 -42.49 -28.03
N THR A 11 0.61 -41.64 -27.75
CA THR A 11 1.96 -42.06 -27.38
C THR A 11 1.92 -42.76 -26.01
N PRO A 12 2.47 -43.98 -25.87
CA PRO A 12 2.51 -44.66 -24.58
C PRO A 12 3.26 -43.83 -23.54
N LEU A 13 2.65 -43.63 -22.37
CA LEU A 13 3.32 -43.02 -21.22
C LEU A 13 4.51 -43.89 -20.81
N LYS A 14 5.70 -43.29 -20.73
CA LYS A 14 6.90 -43.98 -20.25
C LYS A 14 6.69 -44.39 -18.78
N PRO A 15 6.96 -45.65 -18.39
CA PRO A 15 6.69 -46.15 -17.02
C PRO A 15 7.46 -45.49 -15.87
N ASP A 16 8.44 -44.62 -16.15
CA ASP A 16 9.36 -44.08 -15.13
C ASP A 16 8.98 -42.70 -14.56
N GLU A 17 7.88 -42.10 -14.99
CA GLU A 17 7.35 -40.91 -14.32
C GLU A 17 6.54 -41.29 -13.08
N ARG A 18 7.22 -41.81 -12.05
CA ARG A 18 6.60 -41.96 -10.73
C ARG A 18 6.17 -40.55 -10.26
N PRO A 19 4.92 -40.38 -9.77
CA PRO A 19 4.53 -39.11 -9.16
C PRO A 19 5.49 -38.88 -7.99
N ILE A 20 6.26 -37.80 -8.07
CA ILE A 20 7.18 -37.42 -7.00
C ILE A 20 6.33 -37.19 -5.76
N SER A 21 6.45 -38.12 -4.81
CA SER A 21 5.80 -38.07 -3.51
C SER A 21 6.13 -36.72 -2.89
N TYR A 22 5.12 -35.86 -2.78
CA TYR A 22 5.24 -34.55 -2.18
C TYR A 22 5.38 -34.76 -0.68
N ASN A 23 6.61 -34.95 -0.21
CA ASN A 23 6.87 -35.22 1.19
C ASN A 23 6.61 -33.91 1.97
N PRO A 24 5.54 -33.82 2.78
CA PRO A 24 5.24 -32.60 3.52
C PRO A 24 6.38 -32.32 4.49
N ARG A 25 6.92 -31.10 4.47
CA ARG A 25 7.93 -30.69 5.46
C ARG A 25 7.27 -30.67 6.84
N LYS A 26 7.72 -31.54 7.73
CA LYS A 26 7.33 -31.53 9.14
C LYS A 26 8.06 -30.39 9.85
N ILE A 27 7.33 -29.40 10.34
CA ILE A 27 7.86 -28.36 11.22
C ILE A 27 7.29 -28.67 12.61
N LEU A 28 8.16 -28.91 13.60
CA LEU A 28 7.76 -29.27 14.97
C LEU A 28 6.80 -30.47 15.05
N GLY A 29 7.00 -31.48 14.19
CA GLY A 29 6.18 -32.70 14.16
C GLY A 29 4.80 -32.56 13.51
N ILE A 30 4.39 -31.35 13.13
CA ILE A 30 3.12 -31.08 12.44
C ILE A 30 3.36 -31.09 10.94
N GLU A 31 2.53 -31.84 10.20
CA GLU A 31 2.51 -31.82 8.74
C GLU A 31 1.89 -30.51 8.25
N VAL A 32 2.74 -29.51 8.06
CA VAL A 32 2.29 -28.21 7.55
C VAL A 32 2.29 -28.28 6.03
N SER A 33 1.11 -28.46 5.45
CA SER A 33 0.96 -28.37 4.00
C SER A 33 1.23 -26.92 3.55
N THR A 34 1.94 -26.78 2.43
CA THR A 34 2.22 -25.45 1.86
C THR A 34 0.94 -24.70 1.48
N THR A 35 -0.13 -25.43 1.16
CA THR A 35 -1.43 -24.83 0.87
C THR A 35 -2.04 -24.24 2.15
N THR A 36 -1.95 -24.91 3.30
CA THR A 36 -2.43 -24.38 4.59
C THR A 36 -1.76 -23.05 4.93
N VAL A 37 -0.43 -22.94 4.78
CA VAL A 37 0.31 -21.70 5.06
C VAL A 37 -0.14 -20.57 4.14
N VAL A 38 -0.28 -20.82 2.84
CA VAL A 38 -0.73 -19.82 1.88
C VAL A 38 -2.15 -19.33 2.20
N HIS A 39 -3.07 -20.23 2.56
CA HIS A 39 -4.42 -19.86 2.96
C HIS A 39 -4.44 -19.05 4.25
N ALA A 40 -3.64 -19.42 5.25
CA ALA A 40 -3.51 -18.68 6.50
C ALA A 40 -2.97 -17.27 6.26
N LEU A 41 -1.89 -17.12 5.49
CA LEU A 41 -1.33 -15.82 5.12
C LEU A 41 -2.34 -14.96 4.37
N PHE A 42 -3.10 -15.52 3.44
CA PHE A 42 -4.14 -14.79 2.72
C PHE A 42 -5.27 -14.31 3.66
N LYS A 43 -5.71 -15.17 4.59
CA LYS A 43 -6.71 -14.80 5.61
C LYS A 43 -6.20 -13.69 6.51
N LEU A 44 -4.95 -13.79 7.00
CA LEU A 44 -4.33 -12.74 7.82
C LEU A 44 -4.21 -11.42 7.05
N GLN A 45 -3.74 -11.48 5.80
CA GLN A 45 -3.64 -10.29 4.95
C GLN A 45 -5.01 -9.62 4.77
N ARG A 46 -6.06 -10.41 4.53
CA ARG A 46 -7.42 -9.89 4.36
C ARG A 46 -8.00 -9.35 5.67
N LEU A 47 -7.81 -10.02 6.80
CA LEU A 47 -8.35 -9.57 8.08
C LEU A 47 -7.65 -8.31 8.58
N SER A 48 -6.35 -8.21 8.35
CA SER A 48 -5.53 -7.06 8.75
C SER A 48 -5.94 -5.74 8.11
N ILE A 49 -6.73 -5.74 7.02
CA ILE A 49 -7.21 -4.48 6.43
C ILE A 49 -8.35 -3.86 7.24
N VAL A 50 -9.06 -4.61 8.08
CA VAL A 50 -10.31 -4.15 8.71
C VAL A 50 -10.09 -2.91 9.58
N PRO A 51 -9.10 -2.88 10.50
CA PRO A 51 -8.88 -1.68 11.31
C PRO A 51 -8.47 -0.47 10.46
N MET A 52 -7.63 -0.68 9.44
CA MET A 52 -7.21 0.39 8.54
C MET A 52 -8.37 0.92 7.69
N ALA A 53 -9.25 0.04 7.19
CA ALA A 53 -10.41 0.42 6.40
C ALA A 53 -11.45 1.21 7.21
N LEU A 54 -11.61 0.90 8.50
CA LEU A 54 -12.48 1.64 9.42
C LEU A 54 -11.89 2.99 9.82
N TYR A 55 -10.58 3.05 10.03
CA TYR A 55 -9.90 4.29 10.44
C TYR A 55 -9.70 5.28 9.28
N PHE A 56 -9.45 4.79 8.06
CA PHE A 56 -9.10 5.61 6.90
C PHE A 56 -10.11 6.76 6.62
N PRO A 57 -11.45 6.56 6.66
CA PRO A 57 -12.39 7.66 6.45
C PRO A 57 -12.21 8.80 7.46
N VAL A 58 -12.02 8.48 8.74
CA VAL A 58 -11.81 9.48 9.80
C VAL A 58 -10.50 10.21 9.57
N HIS A 59 -9.44 9.48 9.22
CA HIS A 59 -8.14 10.06 8.92
C HIS A 59 -8.18 10.96 7.68
N ALA A 60 -8.83 10.52 6.60
CA ALA A 60 -8.97 11.27 5.36
C ALA A 60 -9.78 12.56 5.56
N VAL A 61 -10.87 12.50 6.34
CA VAL A 61 -11.62 13.72 6.70
C VAL A 61 -10.71 14.70 7.43
N ASN A 62 -9.99 14.24 8.46
CA ASN A 62 -9.14 15.10 9.26
C ASN A 62 -7.94 15.69 8.49
N THR A 63 -7.36 14.94 7.57
CA THR A 63 -6.10 15.33 6.90
C THR A 63 -6.32 15.94 5.52
N MET A 64 -7.49 15.73 4.91
CA MET A 64 -7.75 16.15 3.52
C MET A 64 -9.02 16.97 3.35
N ILE A 65 -10.01 16.88 4.25
CA ILE A 65 -11.26 17.63 4.12
C ILE A 65 -11.26 18.83 5.06
N THR A 66 -10.94 18.65 6.33
CA THR A 66 -10.92 19.75 7.29
C THR A 66 -9.90 20.84 6.91
N PRO A 67 -8.66 20.53 6.45
CA PRO A 67 -7.73 21.60 6.07
C PRO A 67 -8.11 22.24 4.73
N LEU A 68 -8.83 21.50 3.88
CA LEU A 68 -9.39 22.02 2.65
C LEU A 68 -10.51 23.02 2.90
N VAL A 69 -11.21 22.96 4.03
CA VAL A 69 -12.28 23.91 4.41
C VAL A 69 -11.70 25.07 5.21
N ASN A 70 -11.04 24.77 6.33
CA ASN A 70 -10.42 25.73 7.22
C ASN A 70 -9.09 25.17 7.74
N PRO A 71 -7.94 25.59 7.18
CA PRO A 71 -6.63 25.04 7.54
C PRO A 71 -6.07 25.57 8.87
N GLU A 72 -6.70 26.57 9.47
CA GLU A 72 -6.16 27.26 10.66
C GLU A 72 -6.43 26.48 11.94
N THR A 73 -7.70 26.11 12.18
CA THR A 73 -8.16 25.58 13.48
C THR A 73 -9.01 24.31 13.39
N ALA A 74 -9.67 24.05 12.26
CA ALA A 74 -10.57 22.92 12.11
C ALA A 74 -9.86 21.54 12.21
N PRO A 75 -8.64 21.33 11.67
CA PRO A 75 -7.96 20.05 11.76
C PRO A 75 -7.60 19.67 13.20
N ASP A 76 -7.05 20.60 13.98
CA ASP A 76 -6.73 20.35 15.39
C ASP A 76 -7.98 20.14 16.25
N SER A 77 -9.05 20.88 15.98
CA SER A 77 -10.35 20.70 16.65
C SER A 77 -10.95 19.32 16.37
N PHE A 78 -10.92 18.90 15.10
CA PHE A 78 -11.40 17.58 14.70
C PHE A 78 -10.52 16.47 15.26
N LEU A 79 -9.19 16.60 15.21
CA LEU A 79 -8.25 15.66 15.80
C LEU A 79 -8.51 15.47 17.30
N THR A 80 -8.71 16.57 18.03
CA THR A 80 -9.04 16.56 19.47
C THR A 80 -10.36 15.85 19.73
N ALA A 81 -11.38 16.10 18.91
CA ALA A 81 -12.65 15.39 19.01
C ALA A 81 -12.45 13.88 18.78
N VAL A 82 -11.76 13.47 17.72
CA VAL A 82 -11.47 12.07 17.41
C VAL A 82 -10.71 11.37 18.53
N HIS A 83 -9.71 12.01 19.13
CA HIS A 83 -8.96 11.45 20.26
C HIS A 83 -9.83 11.16 21.49
N LYS A 84 -10.95 11.85 21.68
CA LYS A 84 -11.89 11.55 22.77
C LYS A 84 -12.68 10.26 22.52
N TRP A 85 -12.95 9.93 21.26
CA TRP A 85 -13.78 8.77 20.88
C TRP A 85 -12.96 7.53 20.54
N VAL A 86 -11.70 7.70 20.13
CA VAL A 86 -10.85 6.60 19.68
C VAL A 86 -10.06 6.04 20.87
N PRO A 87 -10.13 4.72 21.14
CA PRO A 87 -9.37 4.10 22.22
C PRO A 87 -7.87 4.33 22.07
N GLN A 88 -7.14 4.50 23.17
CA GLN A 88 -5.67 4.64 23.16
C GLN A 88 -4.97 3.46 22.46
N ALA A 89 -5.56 2.25 22.57
CA ALA A 89 -5.08 1.04 21.91
C ALA A 89 -5.22 1.07 20.37
N ALA A 90 -6.02 1.98 19.81
CA ALA A 90 -6.28 2.03 18.36
C ALA A 90 -5.00 2.22 17.55
N SER A 91 -4.08 3.08 18.01
CA SER A 91 -2.80 3.29 17.32
C SER A 91 -1.96 1.99 17.23
N LYS A 92 -1.93 1.21 18.32
CA LYS A 92 -1.24 -0.09 18.37
C LYS A 92 -1.91 -1.12 17.45
N ILE A 93 -3.25 -1.16 17.47
CA ILE A 93 -4.03 -2.05 16.59
C ILE A 93 -3.78 -1.71 15.11
N LEU A 94 -3.77 -0.42 14.76
CA LEU A 94 -3.50 0.03 13.40
C LEU A 94 -2.09 -0.34 12.94
N ILE A 95 -1.07 -0.13 13.79
CA ILE A 95 0.31 -0.51 13.47
C ILE A 95 0.44 -2.02 13.32
N ALA A 96 -0.11 -2.81 14.25
CA ALA A 96 -0.07 -4.28 14.16
C ALA A 96 -0.77 -4.79 12.90
N SER A 97 -1.91 -4.19 12.55
CA SER A 97 -2.67 -4.49 11.34
C SER A 97 -1.86 -4.15 10.07
N LEU A 98 -1.26 -2.96 10.01
CA LEU A 98 -0.40 -2.54 8.91
C LEU A 98 0.79 -3.50 8.73
N LEU A 99 1.51 -3.82 9.80
CA LEU A 99 2.65 -4.73 9.76
C LEU A 99 2.22 -6.13 9.30
N THR A 100 1.11 -6.64 9.83
CA THR A 100 0.55 -7.93 9.42
C THR A 100 0.19 -7.94 7.93
N HIS A 101 -0.42 -6.86 7.42
CA HIS A 101 -0.77 -6.71 6.01
C HIS A 101 0.46 -6.73 5.10
N ILE A 102 1.49 -5.96 5.46
CA ILE A 102 2.74 -5.88 4.69
C ILE A 102 3.47 -7.23 4.74
N ALA A 103 3.68 -7.79 5.93
CA ALA A 103 4.42 -9.03 6.11
C ALA A 103 3.76 -10.20 5.37
N SER A 104 2.45 -10.39 5.55
CA SER A 104 1.71 -11.45 4.85
C SER A 104 1.75 -11.26 3.32
N GLY A 105 1.63 -10.02 2.83
CA GLY A 105 1.74 -9.70 1.40
C GLY A 105 3.12 -10.00 0.83
N VAL A 106 4.20 -9.65 1.53
CA VAL A 106 5.59 -9.94 1.14
C VAL A 106 5.84 -11.45 1.13
N LEU A 107 5.44 -12.16 2.19
CA LEU A 107 5.60 -13.61 2.29
C LEU A 107 4.87 -14.36 1.18
N LEU A 108 3.63 -13.95 0.85
CA LEU A 108 2.87 -14.55 -0.25
C LEU A 108 3.54 -14.33 -1.62
N ARG A 109 4.14 -13.17 -1.86
CA ARG A 109 4.87 -12.89 -3.11
C ARG A 109 6.19 -13.68 -3.16
N GLY A 110 6.95 -13.68 -2.08
CA GLY A 110 8.19 -14.48 -1.96
C GLY A 110 7.93 -15.96 -2.19
N TRP A 111 6.85 -16.50 -1.61
CA TRP A 111 6.42 -17.88 -1.84
C TRP A 111 6.07 -18.16 -3.31
N LYS A 112 5.34 -17.25 -3.97
CA LYS A 112 5.00 -17.39 -5.40
C LYS A 112 6.24 -17.37 -6.29
N LEU A 113 7.20 -16.48 -6.01
CA LEU A 113 8.47 -16.41 -6.72
C LEU A 113 9.31 -17.67 -6.50
N TYR A 114 9.44 -18.12 -5.25
CA TYR A 114 10.13 -19.36 -4.94
C TYR A 114 9.53 -20.55 -5.70
N LYS A 115 8.20 -20.69 -5.66
CA LYS A 115 7.49 -21.77 -6.37
C LYS A 115 7.68 -21.66 -7.89
N SER A 116 7.64 -20.46 -8.47
CA SER A 116 7.83 -20.28 -9.91
C SER A 116 9.26 -20.58 -10.37
N HIS A 117 10.27 -20.30 -9.54
CA HIS A 117 11.66 -20.67 -9.81
C HIS A 117 11.89 -22.18 -9.70
N VAL A 118 11.40 -22.82 -8.63
CA VAL A 118 11.60 -24.27 -8.41
C VAL A 118 10.81 -25.13 -9.40
N LEU A 119 9.62 -24.69 -9.83
CA LEU A 119 8.80 -25.44 -10.80
C LEU A 119 9.11 -25.12 -12.26
N LYS A 120 9.88 -24.06 -12.55
CA LYS A 120 10.27 -23.71 -13.93
C LYS A 120 11.13 -24.79 -14.58
N GLU A 121 11.93 -25.52 -13.80
CA GLU A 121 12.76 -26.63 -14.28
C GLU A 121 11.94 -27.81 -14.86
N LYS A 122 10.64 -27.93 -14.56
CA LYS A 122 9.79 -29.04 -15.02
C LYS A 122 8.83 -28.73 -16.17
N TYR A 123 8.64 -27.45 -16.52
CA TYR A 123 7.55 -27.02 -17.42
C TYR A 123 8.01 -26.22 -18.64
N HIS A 124 9.27 -26.36 -19.05
CA HIS A 124 9.79 -25.67 -20.23
C HIS A 124 9.22 -26.16 -21.59
N LEU A 125 8.33 -27.16 -21.62
CA LEU A 125 7.84 -27.74 -22.87
C LEU A 125 6.37 -27.40 -23.28
N HIS A 126 5.61 -26.60 -22.52
CA HIS A 126 4.17 -26.48 -22.84
C HIS A 126 3.49 -25.09 -22.74
N HIS A 127 4.19 -24.02 -22.39
CA HIS A 127 3.57 -22.68 -22.26
C HIS A 127 4.33 -21.57 -23.00
N GLN A 128 4.58 -21.77 -24.30
CA GLN A 128 4.52 -20.65 -25.24
C GLN A 128 3.05 -20.47 -25.66
N HIS A 129 2.55 -19.23 -25.68
CA HIS A 129 1.20 -18.84 -26.13
C HIS A 129 -0.02 -18.96 -25.19
N LYS A 130 0.10 -18.52 -23.94
CA LYS A 130 -1.04 -17.89 -23.25
C LYS A 130 -0.62 -16.60 -22.55
N HIS A 131 -0.36 -15.57 -23.36
CA HIS A 131 -0.52 -14.18 -22.89
C HIS A 131 -2.02 -13.93 -22.71
N THR A 132 -2.60 -14.49 -21.65
CA THR A 132 -3.87 -13.97 -21.14
C THR A 132 -3.53 -12.63 -20.55
N THR A 133 -3.85 -11.55 -21.27
CA THR A 133 -3.87 -10.17 -20.77
C THR A 133 -4.81 -10.11 -19.57
N SER A 134 -4.31 -10.49 -18.40
CA SER A 134 -5.11 -10.49 -17.18
C SER A 134 -5.35 -9.04 -16.79
N GLN A 135 -6.59 -8.72 -16.46
CA GLN A 135 -6.96 -7.34 -16.06
C GLN A 135 -6.23 -6.89 -14.78
N ASP A 136 -5.61 -7.81 -14.05
CA ASP A 136 -4.72 -7.56 -12.89
C ASP A 136 -3.40 -6.88 -13.31
N ASP A 137 -2.94 -7.09 -14.55
CA ASP A 137 -1.70 -6.51 -15.08
C ASP A 137 -1.92 -5.12 -15.70
N ILE A 138 -3.16 -4.80 -16.09
CA ILE A 138 -3.50 -3.60 -16.87
C ILE A 138 -3.91 -2.39 -16.00
N GLY A 139 -4.07 -2.55 -14.68
CA GLY A 139 -4.46 -1.46 -13.77
C GLY A 139 -5.94 -1.08 -13.86
N LEU A 140 -6.39 -0.05 -13.10
CA LEU A 140 -7.82 0.20 -12.88
C LEU A 140 -8.62 0.52 -14.14
N THR A 141 -8.03 1.25 -15.08
CA THR A 141 -8.68 1.66 -16.32
C THR A 141 -7.72 1.36 -17.46
N GLY A 142 -7.98 0.31 -18.24
CA GLY A 142 -7.11 -0.12 -19.35
C GLY A 142 -7.01 0.84 -20.54
N GLY A 143 -7.07 2.16 -20.32
CA GLY A 143 -6.96 3.21 -21.34
C GLY A 143 -6.56 4.56 -20.74
N ILE A 144 -5.79 5.34 -21.51
CA ILE A 144 -5.10 6.62 -21.20
C ILE A 144 -4.14 6.56 -20.00
N SER A 145 -4.56 6.09 -18.82
CA SER A 145 -3.63 5.74 -17.73
C SER A 145 -2.71 4.59 -18.16
N GLY A 146 -3.25 3.57 -18.84
CA GLY A 146 -2.44 2.53 -19.48
C GLY A 146 -1.66 2.97 -20.73
N TYR A 147 -1.86 4.19 -21.25
CA TYR A 147 -1.17 4.71 -22.45
C TYR A 147 -0.01 5.65 -22.06
N LEU A 148 -0.21 6.53 -21.07
CA LEU A 148 0.90 7.28 -20.42
C LEU A 148 1.81 6.36 -19.60
N PHE A 149 1.25 5.32 -18.98
CA PHE A 149 2.00 4.19 -18.40
C PHE A 149 2.18 3.03 -19.41
N GLY A 150 2.06 3.26 -20.72
CA GLY A 150 2.26 2.22 -21.75
C GLY A 150 3.67 1.64 -21.79
N ILE A 151 4.64 2.36 -21.21
CA ILE A 151 6.00 1.90 -20.92
C ILE A 151 5.98 0.75 -19.88
N TYR A 152 4.93 0.66 -19.07
CA TYR A 152 4.81 -0.32 -17.98
C TYR A 152 4.27 -1.70 -18.38
N LYS A 153 3.91 -1.92 -19.66
CA LYS A 153 3.56 -3.27 -20.16
C LYS A 153 4.70 -4.29 -19.99
N GLN A 154 5.92 -3.83 -19.71
CA GLN A 154 7.10 -4.65 -19.46
C GLN A 154 7.39 -4.91 -17.98
N PHE A 155 6.71 -4.25 -17.02
CA PHE A 155 6.96 -4.55 -15.62
C PHE A 155 6.24 -5.84 -15.20
N THR A 156 7.00 -6.71 -14.56
CA THR A 156 6.54 -7.96 -13.97
C THR A 156 5.63 -7.76 -12.75
N LEU A 157 5.46 -6.52 -12.27
CA LEU A 157 4.70 -6.17 -11.08
C LEU A 157 3.38 -5.48 -11.43
N SER A 158 2.28 -5.99 -10.86
CA SER A 158 0.97 -5.32 -10.97
C SER A 158 1.01 -3.91 -10.36
N PRO A 159 0.27 -2.94 -10.92
CA PRO A 159 0.20 -1.57 -10.39
C PRO A 159 -0.18 -1.48 -8.91
N LEU A 160 -1.05 -2.39 -8.43
CA LEU A 160 -1.41 -2.47 -7.01
C LEU A 160 -0.22 -2.91 -6.13
N SER A 161 0.62 -3.81 -6.64
CA SER A 161 1.83 -4.24 -5.94
C SER A 161 2.87 -3.13 -5.91
N MET A 162 3.05 -2.43 -7.03
CA MET A 162 3.93 -1.27 -7.15
C MET A 162 3.51 -0.15 -6.19
N SER A 163 2.22 0.20 -6.14
CA SER A 163 1.74 1.21 -5.21
C SER A 163 1.96 0.79 -3.76
N GLY A 164 1.86 -0.51 -3.43
CA GLY A 164 2.21 -1.02 -2.11
C GLY A 164 3.69 -0.82 -1.77
N TYR A 165 4.61 -1.11 -2.70
CA TYR A 165 6.04 -0.91 -2.49
C TYR A 165 6.43 0.56 -2.32
N VAL A 166 5.73 1.48 -3.00
CA VAL A 166 5.92 2.92 -2.82
C VAL A 166 5.29 3.39 -1.51
N LEU A 167 4.10 2.87 -1.17
CA LEU A 167 3.35 3.27 0.01
C LEU A 167 4.03 2.84 1.32
N THR A 168 4.64 1.65 1.38
CA THR A 168 5.30 1.15 2.59
C THR A 168 6.37 2.11 3.17
N PRO A 169 7.39 2.55 2.42
CA PRO A 169 8.38 3.49 2.95
C PRO A 169 7.77 4.87 3.27
N LEU A 170 6.75 5.32 2.53
CA LEU A 170 6.07 6.58 2.81
C LEU A 170 5.26 6.53 4.13
N VAL A 171 4.57 5.43 4.39
CA VAL A 171 3.86 5.21 5.66
C VAL A 171 4.86 5.07 6.81
N LEU A 172 5.97 4.37 6.60
CA LEU A 172 7.02 4.24 7.60
C LEU A 172 7.59 5.62 7.96
N TYR A 173 7.92 6.42 6.95
CA TYR A 173 8.34 7.81 7.11
C TYR A 173 7.32 8.62 7.90
N HIS A 174 6.04 8.56 7.51
CA HIS A 174 4.94 9.24 8.21
C HIS A 174 4.83 8.83 9.69
N LEU A 175 4.89 7.53 10.00
CA LEU A 175 4.87 7.03 11.39
C LEU A 175 6.10 7.49 12.17
N LEU A 176 7.26 7.53 11.53
CA LEU A 176 8.50 7.93 12.15
C LEU A 176 8.42 9.39 12.62
N ILE A 177 8.07 10.32 11.72
CA ILE A 177 8.06 11.75 12.04
C ILE A 177 6.85 12.20 12.87
N MET A 178 5.69 11.55 12.71
CA MET A 178 4.45 11.96 13.37
C MET A 178 4.17 11.22 14.68
N LYS A 179 4.88 10.12 14.95
CA LYS A 179 4.60 9.26 16.11
C LYS A 179 5.86 8.82 16.84
N TRP A 180 6.73 8.05 16.20
CA TRP A 180 7.82 7.38 16.93
C TRP A 180 8.91 8.31 17.40
N VAL A 181 9.35 9.27 16.57
CA VAL A 181 10.36 10.25 17.00
C VAL A 181 9.82 11.16 18.11
N PRO A 182 8.62 11.78 17.97
CA PRO A 182 8.00 12.53 19.06
C PRO A 182 7.87 11.72 20.36
N GLU A 183 7.33 10.50 20.29
CA GLU A 183 7.16 9.62 21.46
C GLU A 183 8.52 9.29 22.12
N SER A 184 9.58 9.12 21.33
CA SER A 184 10.94 8.88 21.83
C SER A 184 11.60 10.11 22.47
N LEU A 185 11.05 11.31 22.27
CA LEU A 185 11.49 12.56 22.88
C LEU A 185 10.66 12.90 24.14
N GLY A 186 9.66 12.09 24.47
CA GLY A 186 8.70 12.40 25.54
C GLY A 186 7.65 13.44 25.13
N GLU A 187 7.62 13.81 23.86
CA GLU A 187 6.72 14.82 23.31
C GLU A 187 5.33 14.22 23.05
N PRO A 188 4.25 14.99 23.26
CA PRO A 188 2.91 14.55 22.90
C PRO A 188 2.80 14.29 21.39
N ALA A 189 1.79 13.51 21.00
CA ALA A 189 1.53 13.22 19.59
C ALA A 189 1.42 14.51 18.76
N THR A 190 2.15 14.58 17.64
CA THR A 190 2.23 15.80 16.83
C THR A 190 0.88 16.14 16.20
N GLY A 191 0.39 17.36 16.47
CA GLY A 191 -0.83 17.91 15.87
C GLY A 191 -0.60 18.54 14.49
N PHE A 192 -1.59 19.29 13.99
CA PHE A 192 -1.44 19.99 12.71
C PHE A 192 -0.52 21.20 12.79
N ASP A 193 -0.26 21.75 13.97
CA ASP A 193 0.77 22.77 14.14
C ASP A 193 2.15 22.28 13.70
N PHE A 194 2.56 21.08 14.09
CA PHE A 194 3.80 20.46 13.60
C PHE A 194 3.79 20.30 12.07
N VAL A 195 2.67 19.86 11.49
CA VAL A 195 2.54 19.73 10.03
C VAL A 195 2.67 21.09 9.34
N LYS A 196 2.03 22.14 9.88
CA LYS A 196 2.14 23.51 9.36
C LYS A 196 3.59 24.01 9.43
N GLN A 197 4.30 23.77 10.54
CA GLN A 197 5.72 24.10 10.66
C GLN A 197 6.58 23.34 9.64
N LEU A 198 6.36 22.04 9.47
CA LEU A 198 7.05 21.21 8.47
C LEU A 198 6.85 21.73 7.04
N LEU A 199 5.63 22.11 6.68
CA LEU A 199 5.31 22.66 5.37
C LEU A 199 5.79 24.11 5.18
N ARG A 200 6.20 24.79 6.27
CA ARG A 200 6.67 26.18 6.29
C ARG A 200 8.14 26.31 6.71
N ALA A 201 8.87 25.20 6.80
CA ALA A 201 10.27 25.20 7.19
C ALA A 201 11.07 26.20 6.34
N SER A 202 11.93 27.00 6.99
CA SER A 202 12.82 27.96 6.33
C SER A 202 13.77 27.24 5.36
N GLU A 203 14.28 26.10 5.81
CA GLU A 203 15.12 25.21 5.02
C GLU A 203 14.31 24.57 3.89
N TRP A 204 14.61 24.99 2.65
CA TRP A 204 13.85 24.58 1.47
C TRP A 204 13.81 23.06 1.31
N TRP A 205 14.90 22.36 1.65
CA TRP A 205 15.00 20.92 1.52
C TRP A 205 14.07 20.21 2.51
N ILE A 206 13.93 20.71 3.75
CA ILE A 206 12.99 20.13 4.73
C ILE A 206 11.57 20.35 4.23
N ARG A 207 11.23 21.58 3.84
CA ARG A 207 9.91 21.93 3.33
C ARG A 207 9.47 21.02 2.18
N TRP A 208 10.34 20.81 1.21
CA TRP A 208 10.01 20.03 0.01
C TRP A 208 10.16 18.53 0.23
N PHE A 209 11.31 18.06 0.70
CA PHE A 209 11.63 16.62 0.76
C PHE A 209 11.19 15.93 2.05
N ALA A 210 11.02 16.66 3.16
CA ALA A 210 10.44 16.12 4.38
C ALA A 210 8.93 16.45 4.50
N GLY A 211 8.48 17.56 3.92
CA GLY A 211 7.08 17.98 3.94
C GLY A 211 6.31 17.61 2.67
N ILE A 212 6.28 18.52 1.70
CA ILE A 212 5.33 18.55 0.59
C ILE A 212 5.37 17.27 -0.26
N ILE A 213 6.56 16.84 -0.69
CA ILE A 213 6.74 15.70 -1.60
C ILE A 213 6.29 14.39 -0.95
N PRO A 214 6.83 13.97 0.21
CA PRO A 214 6.45 12.69 0.81
C PRO A 214 4.97 12.65 1.23
N LEU A 215 4.40 13.75 1.71
CA LEU A 215 2.97 13.80 2.06
C LEU A 215 2.08 13.70 0.81
N SER A 216 2.42 14.40 -0.28
CA SER A 216 1.67 14.30 -1.53
C SER A 216 1.76 12.90 -2.13
N ALA A 217 2.96 12.32 -2.16
CA ALA A 217 3.19 10.96 -2.63
C ALA A 217 2.43 9.93 -1.77
N LEU A 218 2.42 10.12 -0.45
CA LEU A 218 1.70 9.26 0.49
C LEU A 218 0.20 9.27 0.19
N ILE A 219 -0.40 10.45 0.03
CA ILE A 219 -1.83 10.61 -0.27
C ILE A 219 -2.18 9.92 -1.59
N SER A 220 -1.41 10.16 -2.66
CA SER A 220 -1.68 9.56 -3.97
C SER A 220 -1.50 8.04 -3.97
N ALA A 221 -0.40 7.55 -3.40
CA ALA A 221 -0.13 6.11 -3.31
C ALA A 221 -1.16 5.39 -2.43
N ALA A 222 -1.54 5.97 -1.29
CA ALA A 222 -2.54 5.43 -0.38
C ALA A 222 -3.93 5.41 -1.04
N SER A 223 -4.35 6.53 -1.63
CA SER A 223 -5.64 6.63 -2.33
C SER A 223 -5.77 5.57 -3.42
N TYR A 224 -4.72 5.41 -4.24
CA TYR A 224 -4.70 4.35 -5.25
C TYR A 224 -4.73 2.96 -4.61
N HIS A 225 -3.83 2.65 -3.67
CA HIS A 225 -3.70 1.31 -3.09
C HIS A 225 -4.98 0.86 -2.37
N ILE A 226 -5.63 1.76 -1.63
CA ILE A 226 -6.86 1.49 -0.89
C ILE A 226 -8.02 1.28 -1.85
N VAL A 227 -8.27 2.22 -2.76
CA VAL A 227 -9.44 2.14 -3.66
C VAL A 227 -9.28 1.00 -4.67
N ALA A 228 -8.09 0.82 -5.23
CA ALA A 228 -7.80 -0.28 -6.13
C ALA A 228 -7.84 -1.64 -5.41
N GLY A 229 -7.30 -1.70 -4.20
CA GLY A 229 -7.39 -2.87 -3.32
C GLY A 229 -8.82 -3.23 -2.99
N ALA A 230 -9.68 -2.24 -2.71
CA ALA A 230 -11.11 -2.44 -2.46
C ALA A 230 -11.84 -2.99 -3.71
N CYS A 231 -11.57 -2.44 -4.89
CA CYS A 231 -12.11 -3.00 -6.15
C CYS A 231 -11.69 -4.47 -6.34
N ARG A 232 -10.43 -4.81 -6.04
CA ARG A 232 -9.94 -6.19 -6.12
C ARG A 232 -10.59 -7.10 -5.08
N LEU A 233 -10.73 -6.63 -3.85
CA LEU A 233 -11.32 -7.38 -2.74
C LEU A 233 -12.80 -7.72 -3.00
N LEU A 234 -13.53 -6.80 -3.63
CA LEU A 234 -14.93 -6.92 -3.98
C LEU A 234 -15.16 -7.54 -5.37
N ASP A 235 -14.10 -8.02 -6.04
CA ASP A 235 -14.13 -8.60 -7.39
C ASP A 235 -14.86 -7.70 -8.43
N VAL A 236 -14.60 -6.39 -8.38
CA VAL A 236 -15.26 -5.41 -9.27
C VAL A 236 -14.69 -5.50 -10.68
N LYS A 237 -15.37 -6.24 -11.56
CA LYS A 237 -15.01 -6.40 -12.99
C LYS A 237 -15.58 -5.31 -13.90
N ASP A 238 -16.65 -4.65 -13.47
CA ASP A 238 -17.35 -3.62 -14.26
C ASP A 238 -16.46 -2.40 -14.52
N MET A 239 -16.26 -2.08 -15.79
CA MET A 239 -15.42 -0.95 -16.23
C MET A 239 -15.97 0.42 -15.83
N LYS A 240 -17.30 0.61 -15.78
CA LYS A 240 -17.92 1.86 -15.31
C LYS A 240 -17.61 2.07 -13.82
N LYS A 241 -17.73 1.02 -13.01
CA LYS A 241 -17.40 1.06 -11.57
C LYS A 241 -15.91 1.35 -11.35
N ARG A 242 -15.02 0.71 -12.12
CA ARG A 242 -13.56 0.98 -12.07
C ARG A 242 -13.20 2.38 -12.55
N LYS A 243 -13.89 2.92 -13.55
CA LYS A 243 -13.75 4.33 -13.97
C LYS A 243 -14.15 5.29 -12.85
N ASN A 244 -15.25 5.02 -12.15
CA ASN A 244 -15.65 5.80 -10.98
C ASN A 244 -14.64 5.69 -9.84
N ALA A 245 -14.10 4.50 -9.57
CA ALA A 245 -13.01 4.31 -8.62
C ALA A 245 -11.77 5.16 -8.98
N SER A 246 -11.41 5.25 -10.26
CA SER A 246 -10.34 6.16 -10.71
C SER A 246 -10.65 7.63 -10.45
N ARG A 247 -11.91 8.07 -10.65
CA ARG A 247 -12.33 9.44 -10.31
C ARG A 247 -12.23 9.72 -8.81
N ILE A 248 -12.58 8.74 -7.97
CA ILE A 248 -12.42 8.84 -6.52
C ILE A 248 -10.95 9.00 -6.15
N ILE A 249 -10.05 8.19 -6.73
CA ILE A 249 -8.60 8.29 -6.50
C ILE A 249 -8.07 9.68 -6.87
N SER A 250 -8.47 10.19 -8.04
CA SER A 250 -8.08 11.55 -8.48
C SER A 250 -8.65 12.62 -7.57
N GLY A 251 -9.92 12.52 -7.18
CA GLY A 251 -10.57 13.46 -6.28
C GLY A 251 -9.90 13.52 -4.91
N LEU A 252 -9.60 12.36 -4.32
CA LEU A 252 -8.84 12.26 -3.09
C LEU A 252 -7.44 12.89 -3.25
N SER A 253 -6.71 12.53 -4.31
CA SER A 253 -5.36 13.07 -4.54
C SER A 253 -5.36 14.60 -4.68
N ILE A 254 -6.31 15.16 -5.43
CA ILE A 254 -6.45 16.61 -5.61
C ILE A 254 -6.83 17.28 -4.28
N ALA A 255 -7.82 16.75 -3.56
CA ALA A 255 -8.25 17.31 -2.28
C ALA A 255 -7.11 17.30 -1.24
N GLY A 256 -6.33 16.22 -1.18
CA GLY A 256 -5.17 16.13 -0.30
C GLY A 256 -4.04 17.08 -0.70
N PHE A 257 -3.74 17.21 -2.00
CA PHE A 257 -2.75 18.18 -2.47
C PHE A 257 -3.15 19.62 -2.16
N LEU A 258 -4.41 19.99 -2.43
CA LEU A 258 -4.95 21.30 -2.06
C LEU A 258 -4.92 21.53 -0.54
N SER A 259 -5.19 20.50 0.26
CA SER A 259 -5.06 20.58 1.72
C SER A 259 -3.64 20.88 2.17
N ILE A 260 -2.64 20.23 1.57
CA ILE A 260 -1.21 20.51 1.84
C ILE A 260 -0.90 21.97 1.50
N LEU A 261 -1.33 22.45 0.33
CA LEU A 261 -1.12 23.86 -0.07
C LEU A 261 -1.84 24.85 0.85
N ARG A 262 -3.04 24.52 1.33
CA ARG A 262 -3.76 25.37 2.29
C ARG A 262 -3.04 25.38 3.65
N LEU A 263 -2.59 24.24 4.13
CA LEU A 263 -1.81 24.13 5.37
C LEU A 263 -0.46 24.84 5.28
N SER A 264 0.23 24.77 4.15
CA SER A 264 1.53 25.45 3.96
C SER A 264 1.40 26.98 4.03
N ASN A 265 0.21 27.52 3.79
CA ASN A 265 -0.06 28.95 3.87
C ASN A 265 -0.75 29.38 5.18
N ALA A 266 -1.28 28.44 5.95
CA ALA A 266 -1.98 28.70 7.21
C ALA A 266 -1.02 29.15 8.32
N LYS A 267 -1.52 29.91 9.30
CA LYS A 267 -0.74 30.32 10.46
C LYS A 267 -0.56 29.14 11.41
N SER A 268 0.66 28.94 11.88
CA SER A 268 0.92 28.07 13.03
C SER A 268 0.72 28.88 14.29
N PHE A 269 -0.02 28.32 15.26
CA PHE A 269 -0.27 29.00 16.53
C PHE A 269 0.87 28.80 17.53
N SER A 270 1.63 27.71 17.42
CA SER A 270 2.86 27.52 18.19
C SER A 270 4.06 28.10 17.44
N SER A 271 4.73 29.07 18.07
CA SER A 271 6.06 29.55 17.66
C SER A 271 7.19 28.62 18.11
N ASP A 272 6.84 27.51 18.76
CA ASP A 272 7.81 26.62 19.37
C ASP A 272 8.42 25.68 18.32
N TRP A 273 9.54 26.13 17.76
CA TRP A 273 10.37 25.39 16.82
C TRP A 273 11.24 24.33 17.51
N SER A 274 11.25 24.25 18.85
CA SER A 274 12.09 23.30 19.58
C SER A 274 11.72 21.86 19.23
N GLN A 275 10.45 21.50 19.31
CA GLN A 275 9.94 20.18 18.94
C GLN A 275 10.28 19.80 17.49
N PHE A 276 10.19 20.76 16.57
CA PHE A 276 10.58 20.57 15.17
C PHE A 276 12.08 20.28 15.03
N ASN A 277 12.92 21.12 15.62
CA ASN A 277 14.38 20.98 15.56
C ASN A 277 14.87 19.70 16.25
N ASP A 278 14.26 19.29 17.35
CA ASP A 278 14.65 18.09 18.09
C ASP A 278 14.38 16.82 17.27
N ILE A 279 13.24 16.76 16.56
CA ILE A 279 12.91 15.66 15.64
C ILE A 279 13.96 15.54 14.54
N PHE A 280 14.30 16.65 13.87
CA PHE A 280 15.25 16.64 12.76
C PHE A 280 16.71 16.47 13.22
N THR A 281 17.04 16.94 14.43
CA THR A 281 18.36 16.69 15.04
C THR A 281 18.53 15.21 15.37
N LYS A 282 17.51 14.57 15.96
CA LYS A 282 17.53 13.12 16.25
C LYS A 282 17.60 12.28 14.98
N LEU A 283 16.96 12.74 13.90
CA LEU A 283 17.09 12.14 12.56
C LEU A 283 18.49 12.30 11.96
N ASN A 284 19.13 13.46 12.14
CA ASN A 284 20.50 13.69 11.70
C ASN A 284 21.53 12.88 12.51
N PHE A 285 21.26 12.58 13.78
CA PHE A 285 22.09 11.69 14.59
C PHE A 285 22.09 10.23 14.07
N LEU A 286 21.04 9.80 13.35
CA LEU A 286 21.04 8.51 12.65
C LEU A 286 21.92 8.51 11.37
N ARG A 287 22.57 9.63 11.05
CA ARG A 287 23.46 9.78 9.89
C ARG A 287 24.95 9.58 10.23
N THR A 288 25.29 9.49 11.53
CA THR A 288 26.64 9.17 12.04
C THR A 288 26.68 7.74 12.54
#